data_AF-A0A2R6APH7-F1
#
_entry.id   AF-A0A2R6APH7-F1
#
_cell.length_a   1.000
_cell.length_b   1.000
_cell.length_c   1.000
_cell.angle_alpha   90.00
_cell.angle_beta   90.00
_cell.angle_gamma   90.00
#
_symmetry.space_group_name_H-M   'P 1'
#
loop_
_entity.id
_entity.type
_entity.pdbx_description
1 polymer ?
#
loop_
_entity_poly.entity_id
_entity_poly.type
_entity_poly.pdbx_seq_one_letter_code
_entity_poly.pdbx_strand_id
1 'polypeptide(L)'
;MSWKSRKVLGMVLVVSTLSWLLVLVGSVGLVSAYGAGETWQLGFAGTGTLSGMGFGFWGWCTFTGQTSGSVGDCQISQYLHMMGNSQNIQCQTHFDITSWSAQPGALTPLTGAPDFFVNSGTITVNPTSATQACASFLSAAGFDVSVAAPGTLTINGPSDMALPAAPGHYSLSGLTLGGVSYTELQIQVSQK
;
A
#
# COMPACT_ATOMS: atom_id res chain seq x y z
N MET A 1 52.98 -21.26 -19.85
CA MET A 1 52.06 -21.00 -18.72
C MET A 1 52.27 -22.05 -17.62
N SER A 2 52.72 -21.61 -16.44
CA SER A 2 52.97 -22.45 -15.26
C SER A 2 51.70 -23.13 -14.77
N TRP A 3 51.81 -24.36 -14.26
CA TRP A 3 50.70 -25.15 -13.70
C TRP A 3 49.97 -24.42 -12.58
N LYS A 4 50.67 -23.57 -11.80
CA LYS A 4 50.06 -22.71 -10.78
C LYS A 4 49.09 -21.68 -11.38
N SER A 5 49.41 -21.11 -12.54
CA SER A 5 48.58 -20.10 -13.22
C SER A 5 47.27 -20.69 -13.76
N ARG A 6 47.24 -21.98 -14.15
CA ARG A 6 46.02 -22.64 -14.64
C ARG A 6 45.01 -22.91 -13.52
N LYS A 7 45.48 -23.21 -12.30
CA LYS A 7 44.61 -23.45 -11.13
C LYS A 7 43.95 -22.16 -10.63
N VAL A 8 44.70 -21.06 -10.61
CA VAL A 8 44.17 -19.74 -10.21
C VAL A 8 43.12 -19.25 -11.20
N LEU A 9 43.37 -19.39 -12.51
CA LEU A 9 42.41 -18.98 -13.54
C LEU A 9 41.09 -19.76 -13.45
N GLY A 10 41.16 -21.08 -13.19
CA GLY A 10 39.98 -21.92 -13.01
C GLY A 10 39.15 -21.54 -11.78
N MET A 11 39.82 -21.22 -10.66
CA MET A 11 39.12 -20.79 -9.43
C MET A 11 38.39 -19.45 -9.62
N VAL A 12 39.02 -18.47 -10.28
CA VAL A 12 38.40 -17.17 -10.56
C VAL A 12 37.17 -17.33 -11.46
N LEU A 13 37.24 -18.23 -12.44
CA LEU A 13 36.12 -18.49 -13.36
C LEU A 13 34.93 -19.13 -12.65
N VAL A 14 35.18 -20.10 -11.76
CA VAL A 14 34.12 -20.77 -10.96
C VAL A 14 33.46 -19.81 -9.97
N VAL A 15 34.24 -18.95 -9.29
CA VAL A 15 33.68 -17.98 -8.34
C VAL A 15 32.87 -16.91 -9.08
N SER A 16 33.33 -16.45 -10.25
CA SER A 16 32.59 -15.53 -11.11
C SER A 16 31.26 -16.14 -11.56
N THR A 17 31.25 -17.36 -12.08
CA THR A 17 30.01 -18.01 -12.54
C THR A 17 29.05 -18.31 -11.39
N LEU A 18 29.54 -18.71 -10.21
CA LEU A 18 28.69 -18.88 -9.02
C LEU A 18 28.05 -17.56 -8.58
N SER A 19 28.80 -16.46 -8.56
CA SER A 19 28.28 -15.13 -8.20
C SER A 19 27.21 -14.65 -9.19
N TRP A 20 27.40 -14.87 -10.49
CA TRP A 20 26.38 -14.58 -11.50
C TRP A 20 25.14 -15.47 -11.35
N LEU A 21 25.32 -16.75 -11.01
CA LEU A 21 24.20 -17.66 -10.76
C LEU A 21 23.41 -17.26 -9.50
N LEU A 22 24.08 -16.81 -8.44
CA LEU A 22 23.45 -16.28 -7.23
C LEU A 22 22.65 -14.99 -7.49
N VAL A 23 23.14 -14.11 -8.38
CA VAL A 23 22.39 -12.91 -8.81
C VAL A 23 21.16 -13.29 -9.65
N LEU A 24 21.25 -14.32 -10.48
CA LEU A 24 20.13 -14.84 -11.28
C LEU A 24 19.10 -15.64 -10.46
N VAL A 25 19.51 -16.27 -9.36
CA VAL A 25 18.59 -16.95 -8.43
C VAL A 25 17.96 -15.95 -7.45
N GLY A 26 18.63 -14.84 -7.13
CA GLY A 26 18.07 -13.77 -6.30
C GLY A 26 17.00 -12.91 -7.00
N SER A 27 16.84 -13.04 -8.31
CA SER A 27 15.82 -12.34 -9.11
C SER A 27 14.59 -13.20 -9.44
N VAL A 28 14.48 -14.41 -8.87
CA VAL A 28 13.21 -15.15 -8.88
C VAL A 28 12.19 -14.33 -8.10
N GLY A 29 11.07 -14.03 -8.76
CA GLY A 29 10.13 -12.97 -8.40
C GLY A 29 9.85 -12.85 -6.91
N LEU A 30 9.74 -11.60 -6.45
CA LEU A 30 9.21 -11.24 -5.15
C LEU A 30 8.13 -12.25 -4.81
N VAL A 31 8.42 -13.09 -3.80
CA VAL A 31 7.50 -14.10 -3.32
C VAL A 31 6.17 -13.40 -3.18
N SER A 32 5.22 -13.84 -3.99
CA SER A 32 3.85 -13.40 -3.92
C SER A 32 3.38 -13.66 -2.50
N ALA A 33 3.47 -12.66 -1.62
CA ALA A 33 3.15 -12.84 -0.22
C ALA A 33 1.68 -13.24 -0.06
N TYR A 34 0.85 -12.94 -1.06
CA TYR A 34 -0.58 -13.12 -1.05
C TYR A 34 -1.08 -13.78 -2.36
N GLY A 35 -1.38 -15.08 -2.29
CA GLY A 35 -2.17 -15.85 -3.28
C GLY A 35 -1.60 -15.97 -4.72
N ALA A 36 -1.95 -17.05 -5.43
CA ALA A 36 -1.55 -17.19 -6.83
C ALA A 36 -2.33 -16.26 -7.79
N GLY A 37 -3.54 -15.83 -7.41
CA GLY A 37 -4.46 -15.08 -8.27
C GLY A 37 -4.27 -13.56 -8.33
N GLU A 38 -3.62 -12.96 -7.33
CA GLU A 38 -3.51 -11.50 -7.26
C GLU A 38 -2.49 -10.95 -8.25
N THR A 39 -2.86 -9.88 -8.97
CA THR A 39 -2.00 -9.22 -9.97
C THR A 39 -1.12 -8.14 -9.32
N TRP A 40 -1.65 -7.43 -8.34
CA TRP A 40 -0.98 -6.36 -7.61
C TRP A 40 -0.87 -6.68 -6.13
N GLN A 41 0.26 -6.34 -5.53
CA GLN A 41 0.48 -6.43 -4.08
C GLN A 41 1.15 -5.15 -3.60
N LEU A 42 0.60 -4.59 -2.54
CA LEU A 42 1.05 -3.34 -1.97
C LEU A 42 1.29 -3.52 -0.46
N GLY A 43 2.37 -2.93 0.03
CA GLY A 43 2.60 -2.71 1.46
C GLY A 43 2.88 -1.24 1.69
N PHE A 44 2.29 -0.66 2.72
CA PHE A 44 2.47 0.76 3.01
C PHE A 44 2.44 1.05 4.50
N ALA A 45 3.12 2.12 4.89
CA ALA A 45 3.09 2.65 6.24
C ALA A 45 3.38 4.15 6.21
N GLY A 46 2.87 4.85 7.21
CA GLY A 46 3.12 6.28 7.32
C GLY A 46 2.62 6.89 8.61
N THR A 47 2.99 8.15 8.79
CA THR A 47 2.53 9.01 9.88
C THR A 47 2.25 10.39 9.33
N GLY A 48 1.37 11.14 9.98
CA GLY A 48 1.04 12.47 9.52
C GLY A 48 0.03 13.20 10.38
N THR A 49 -0.51 14.26 9.80
CA THR A 49 -1.55 15.08 10.41
C THR A 49 -2.66 15.39 9.41
N LEU A 50 -3.90 15.41 9.90
CA LEU A 50 -5.09 15.75 9.13
C LEU A 50 -5.97 16.66 9.99
N SER A 51 -6.21 17.88 9.54
CA SER A 51 -6.98 18.89 10.29
C SER A 51 -6.48 19.08 11.73
N GLY A 52 -5.15 19.01 11.92
CA GLY A 52 -4.50 19.11 13.23
C GLY A 52 -4.51 17.82 14.06
N MET A 53 -5.21 16.76 13.67
CA MET A 53 -5.16 15.45 14.32
C MET A 53 -3.94 14.67 13.84
N GLY A 54 -3.16 14.10 14.76
CA GLY A 54 -2.05 13.21 14.41
C GLY A 54 -2.56 11.82 14.04
N PHE A 55 -1.90 11.13 13.13
CA PHE A 55 -2.21 9.74 12.82
C PHE A 55 -0.96 8.94 12.44
N GLY A 56 -1.05 7.62 12.60
CA GLY A 56 -0.12 6.65 12.07
C GLY A 56 -0.86 5.45 11.49
N PHE A 57 -0.33 4.84 10.46
CA PHE A 57 -0.95 3.69 9.83
C PHE A 57 0.09 2.75 9.22
N TRP A 58 -0.32 1.50 9.08
CA TRP A 58 0.34 0.52 8.23
C TRP A 58 -0.69 -0.45 7.70
N GLY A 59 -0.41 -1.02 6.54
CA GLY A 59 -1.33 -1.93 5.91
C GLY A 59 -0.77 -2.53 4.64
N TRP A 60 -1.62 -3.32 4.01
CA TRP A 60 -1.36 -3.91 2.72
C TRP A 60 -2.65 -3.96 1.91
N CYS A 61 -2.49 -4.06 0.58
CA CYS A 61 -3.58 -4.29 -0.34
C CYS A 61 -3.17 -5.33 -1.39
N THR A 62 -4.15 -6.06 -1.91
CA THR A 62 -4.02 -6.86 -3.13
C THR A 62 -5.12 -6.52 -4.10
N PHE A 63 -4.81 -6.55 -5.39
CA PHE A 63 -5.80 -6.35 -6.45
C PHE A 63 -5.63 -7.39 -7.55
N THR A 64 -6.76 -7.89 -8.04
CA THR A 64 -6.80 -8.72 -9.25
C THR A 64 -7.28 -7.87 -10.43
N GLY A 65 -6.54 -7.92 -11.54
CA GLY A 65 -6.79 -7.10 -12.73
C GLY A 65 -5.58 -6.25 -13.12
N GLN A 66 -5.61 -5.63 -14.31
CA GLN A 66 -4.46 -4.86 -14.83
C GLN A 66 -4.61 -3.36 -14.56
N THR A 67 -5.49 -2.68 -15.29
CA THR A 67 -5.82 -1.25 -15.07
C THR A 67 -7.16 -1.07 -14.38
N SER A 68 -7.90 -2.15 -14.16
CA SER A 68 -9.15 -2.20 -13.40
C SER A 68 -9.45 -3.65 -13.03
N GLY A 69 -10.35 -3.84 -12.07
CA GLY A 69 -10.79 -5.16 -11.65
C GLY A 69 -11.98 -5.12 -10.70
N SER A 70 -12.44 -6.31 -10.34
CA SER A 70 -13.62 -6.52 -9.49
C SER A 70 -13.29 -7.14 -8.12
N VAL A 71 -12.00 -7.29 -7.82
CA VAL A 71 -11.52 -7.87 -6.57
C VAL A 71 -10.33 -7.07 -6.08
N GLY A 72 -10.45 -6.57 -4.86
CA GLY A 72 -9.33 -6.10 -4.07
C GLY A 72 -9.60 -6.37 -2.58
N ASP A 73 -8.52 -6.54 -1.84
CA ASP A 73 -8.55 -6.74 -0.39
C ASP A 73 -7.49 -5.83 0.22
N CYS A 74 -7.85 -5.08 1.27
CA CYS A 74 -6.87 -4.36 2.06
C CYS A 74 -7.08 -4.58 3.56
N GLN A 75 -5.98 -4.74 4.30
CA GLN A 75 -5.98 -4.68 5.75
C GLN A 75 -5.14 -3.51 6.21
N ILE A 76 -5.75 -2.60 6.98
CA ILE A 76 -5.12 -1.36 7.42
C ILE A 76 -5.34 -1.19 8.91
N SER A 77 -4.25 -1.09 9.66
CA SER A 77 -4.27 -0.68 11.06
C SER A 77 -3.89 0.79 11.14
N GLN A 78 -4.76 1.58 11.76
CA GLN A 78 -4.61 3.02 11.91
C GLN A 78 -4.70 3.38 13.38
N TYR A 79 -3.93 4.37 13.77
CA TYR A 79 -3.93 4.95 15.11
C TYR A 79 -4.10 6.45 14.99
N LEU A 80 -5.14 6.97 15.60
CA LEU A 80 -5.57 8.36 15.50
C LEU A 80 -5.39 9.05 16.86
N HIS A 81 -4.76 10.21 16.83
CA HIS A 81 -4.56 11.09 17.96
C HIS A 81 -5.44 12.33 17.79
N MET A 82 -6.60 12.34 18.44
CA MET A 82 -7.50 13.48 18.38
C MET A 82 -7.01 14.59 19.31
N MET A 83 -6.77 15.79 18.76
CA MET A 83 -6.42 16.96 19.56
C MET A 83 -7.65 17.48 20.31
N GLY A 84 -7.51 17.70 21.62
CA GLY A 84 -8.51 18.34 22.47
C GLY A 84 -9.13 17.45 23.56
N ASN A 85 -9.08 16.12 23.42
CA ASN A 85 -9.63 15.19 24.42
C ASN A 85 -8.66 14.06 24.84
N SER A 86 -7.43 14.06 24.31
CA SER A 86 -6.42 13.01 24.54
C SER A 86 -6.94 11.59 24.22
N GLN A 87 -7.97 11.45 23.38
CA GLN A 87 -8.47 10.15 22.98
C GLN A 87 -7.61 9.61 21.84
N ASN A 88 -7.08 8.42 22.08
CA ASN A 88 -6.39 7.63 21.10
C ASN A 88 -7.38 6.59 20.56
N ILE A 89 -7.64 6.65 19.26
CA ILE A 89 -8.56 5.71 18.60
C ILE A 89 -7.73 4.78 17.73
N GLN A 90 -7.88 3.48 17.93
CA GLN A 90 -7.34 2.48 17.02
C GLN A 90 -8.45 2.05 16.05
N CYS A 91 -8.17 2.16 14.76
CA CYS A 91 -9.05 1.77 13.67
C CYS A 91 -8.36 0.65 12.89
N GLN A 92 -8.75 -0.60 13.11
CA GLN A 92 -8.41 -1.69 12.19
C GLN A 92 -9.53 -1.79 11.16
N THR A 93 -9.17 -1.67 9.89
CA THR A 93 -10.12 -1.66 8.78
C THR A 93 -9.74 -2.73 7.77
N HIS A 94 -10.74 -3.47 7.32
CA HIS A 94 -10.62 -4.47 6.27
C HIS A 94 -11.52 -4.03 5.11
N PHE A 95 -10.93 -3.73 3.96
CA PHE A 95 -11.62 -3.30 2.77
C PHE A 95 -11.87 -4.51 1.88
N ASP A 96 -13.13 -4.85 1.68
CA ASP A 96 -13.58 -5.82 0.68
C ASP A 96 -14.04 -5.06 -0.56
N ILE A 97 -13.16 -4.98 -1.56
CA ILE A 97 -13.30 -4.10 -2.73
C ILE A 97 -13.89 -4.89 -3.88
N THR A 98 -15.07 -4.48 -4.33
CA THR A 98 -15.81 -5.13 -5.42
C THR A 98 -15.62 -4.45 -6.78
N SER A 99 -15.01 -3.26 -6.81
CA SER A 99 -14.60 -2.59 -8.04
C SER A 99 -13.48 -1.59 -7.79
N TRP A 100 -12.46 -1.61 -8.64
CA TRP A 100 -11.35 -0.66 -8.62
C TRP A 100 -10.86 -0.32 -10.02
N SER A 101 -10.13 0.79 -10.15
CA SER A 101 -9.47 1.19 -11.40
C SER A 101 -8.21 2.02 -11.14
N ALA A 102 -7.24 1.93 -12.04
CA ALA A 102 -6.08 2.82 -12.08
C ALA A 102 -6.43 4.08 -12.89
N GLN A 103 -6.33 5.26 -12.26
CA GLN A 103 -6.66 6.54 -12.88
C GLN A 103 -5.67 7.63 -12.43
N PRO A 104 -5.50 8.73 -13.18
CA PRO A 104 -4.74 9.88 -12.66
C PRO A 104 -5.29 10.35 -11.31
N GLY A 105 -4.44 10.37 -10.29
CA GLY A 105 -4.80 10.68 -8.90
C GLY A 105 -3.86 11.70 -8.25
N ALA A 106 -3.93 11.79 -6.93
CA ALA A 106 -3.21 12.75 -6.11
C ALA A 106 -1.68 12.60 -6.20
N LEU A 107 -1.17 11.38 -6.38
CA LEU A 107 0.26 11.09 -6.49
C LEU A 107 0.77 11.15 -7.93
N THR A 108 -0.10 11.18 -8.94
CA THR A 108 0.33 11.18 -10.35
C THR A 108 1.33 12.28 -10.70
N PRO A 109 1.17 13.55 -10.25
CA PRO A 109 2.16 14.60 -10.52
C PRO A 109 3.55 14.34 -9.92
N LEU A 110 3.64 13.49 -8.90
CA LEU A 110 4.86 13.24 -8.13
C LEU A 110 5.55 11.94 -8.56
N THR A 111 4.76 10.92 -8.89
CA THR A 111 5.24 9.59 -9.22
C THR A 111 5.29 9.32 -10.72
N GLY A 112 4.56 10.11 -11.52
CA GLY A 112 4.34 9.85 -12.94
C GLY A 112 3.44 8.64 -13.23
N ALA A 113 2.84 8.03 -12.20
CA ALA A 113 1.99 6.86 -12.30
C ALA A 113 0.53 7.19 -11.95
N PRO A 114 -0.47 6.46 -12.50
CA PRO A 114 -1.83 6.52 -11.99
C PRO A 114 -1.90 6.02 -10.55
N ASP A 115 -2.98 6.32 -9.85
CA ASP A 115 -3.27 5.82 -8.51
C ASP A 115 -4.39 4.77 -8.54
N PHE A 116 -4.44 3.92 -7.52
CA PHE A 116 -5.57 3.02 -7.30
C PHE A 116 -6.78 3.80 -6.78
N PHE A 117 -7.88 3.73 -7.53
CA PHE A 117 -9.20 4.19 -7.10
C PHE A 117 -10.07 3.00 -6.73
N VAL A 118 -10.72 3.10 -5.58
CA VAL A 118 -11.73 2.13 -5.14
C VAL A 118 -13.10 2.67 -5.47
N ASN A 119 -13.84 1.97 -6.33
CA ASN A 119 -15.11 2.45 -6.87
C ASN A 119 -16.31 1.97 -6.06
N SER A 120 -16.19 0.79 -5.42
CA SER A 120 -17.23 0.21 -4.59
C SER A 120 -16.68 -0.91 -3.71
N GLY A 121 -17.38 -1.19 -2.63
CA GLY A 121 -17.04 -2.27 -1.70
C GLY A 121 -17.59 -2.01 -0.31
N THR A 122 -17.09 -2.77 0.66
CA THR A 122 -17.39 -2.59 2.07
C THR A 122 -16.12 -2.47 2.89
N ILE A 123 -16.22 -1.80 4.04
CA ILE A 123 -15.12 -1.71 5.01
C ILE A 123 -15.63 -2.27 6.32
N THR A 124 -15.00 -3.32 6.82
CA THR A 124 -15.24 -3.83 8.17
C THR A 124 -14.32 -3.11 9.15
N VAL A 125 -14.87 -2.66 10.28
CA VAL A 125 -14.16 -1.86 11.29
C VAL A 125 -14.05 -2.63 12.61
N ASN A 126 -12.85 -2.69 13.17
CA ASN A 126 -12.55 -3.26 14.48
C ASN A 126 -11.72 -2.29 15.35
N PRO A 127 -12.10 -2.02 16.60
CA PRO A 127 -13.35 -2.44 17.25
C PRO A 127 -14.57 -1.73 16.67
N THR A 128 -15.74 -2.38 16.76
CA THR A 128 -17.02 -1.83 16.27
C THR A 128 -17.36 -0.48 16.89
N SER A 129 -16.92 -0.19 18.12
CA SER A 129 -17.09 1.10 18.77
C SER A 129 -16.37 2.26 18.06
N ALA A 130 -15.37 1.97 17.23
CA ALA A 130 -14.61 2.99 16.49
C ALA A 130 -15.25 3.38 15.15
N THR A 131 -16.33 2.70 14.72
CA THR A 131 -16.95 2.86 13.38
C THR A 131 -17.13 4.31 12.95
N GLN A 132 -17.72 5.14 13.82
CA GLN A 132 -18.00 6.54 13.48
C GLN A 132 -16.70 7.36 13.31
N ALA A 133 -15.72 7.13 14.18
CA ALA A 133 -14.44 7.84 14.11
C ALA A 133 -13.65 7.45 12.85
N CYS A 134 -13.61 6.15 12.52
CA CYS A 134 -12.93 5.66 11.33
C CYS A 134 -13.63 6.16 10.05
N ALA A 135 -14.97 6.19 10.01
CA ALA A 135 -15.72 6.76 8.91
C ALA A 135 -15.40 8.24 8.71
N SER A 136 -15.44 9.04 9.78
CA SER A 136 -15.11 10.47 9.73
C SER A 136 -13.67 10.73 9.29
N PHE A 137 -12.70 9.91 9.75
CA PHE A 137 -11.31 10.01 9.31
C PHE A 137 -11.16 9.68 7.82
N LEU A 138 -11.75 8.58 7.36
CA LEU A 138 -11.72 8.19 5.94
C LEU A 138 -12.35 9.27 5.05
N SER A 139 -13.50 9.81 5.44
CA SER A 139 -14.13 10.92 4.70
C SER A 139 -13.27 12.18 4.67
N ALA A 140 -12.62 12.52 5.79
CA ALA A 140 -11.69 13.65 5.84
C ALA A 140 -10.43 13.41 4.98
N ALA A 141 -10.01 12.16 4.81
CA ALA A 141 -8.93 11.75 3.92
C ALA A 141 -9.36 11.65 2.43
N GLY A 142 -10.63 11.92 2.11
CA GLY A 142 -11.14 11.96 0.74
C GLY A 142 -11.90 10.72 0.28
N PHE A 143 -12.15 9.74 1.16
CA PHE A 143 -12.98 8.57 0.82
C PHE A 143 -14.47 8.89 0.88
N ASP A 144 -15.21 8.52 -0.16
CA ASP A 144 -16.67 8.55 -0.16
C ASP A 144 -17.21 7.28 0.51
N VAL A 145 -17.44 7.39 1.82
CA VAL A 145 -17.95 6.30 2.67
C VAL A 145 -19.18 6.70 3.47
N SER A 146 -20.06 5.75 3.72
CA SER A 146 -21.22 5.90 4.60
C SER A 146 -21.26 4.78 5.65
N VAL A 147 -21.79 5.07 6.84
CA VAL A 147 -21.96 4.05 7.89
C VAL A 147 -23.21 3.22 7.57
N ALA A 148 -23.02 1.94 7.25
CA ALA A 148 -24.12 1.02 6.95
C ALA A 148 -24.69 0.38 8.22
N ALA A 149 -23.81 -0.01 9.14
CA ALA A 149 -24.13 -0.61 10.44
C ALA A 149 -22.94 -0.44 11.40
N PRO A 150 -23.11 -0.68 12.71
CA PRO A 150 -21.97 -0.78 13.61
C PRO A 150 -20.96 -1.82 13.09
N GLY A 151 -19.72 -1.41 12.87
CA GLY A 151 -18.63 -2.25 12.38
C GLY A 151 -18.53 -2.33 10.86
N THR A 152 -19.40 -1.63 10.12
CA THR A 152 -19.45 -1.74 8.65
C THR A 152 -19.69 -0.38 7.99
N LEU A 153 -18.82 -0.04 7.03
CA LEU A 153 -18.97 1.10 6.14
C LEU A 153 -19.20 0.62 4.70
N THR A 154 -19.93 1.41 3.92
CA THR A 154 -20.09 1.23 2.47
C THR A 154 -19.22 2.24 1.73
N ILE A 155 -18.55 1.81 0.68
CA ILE A 155 -17.80 2.68 -0.25
C ILE A 155 -18.76 3.05 -1.39
N ASN A 156 -19.10 4.33 -1.53
CA ASN A 156 -20.17 4.78 -2.42
C ASN A 156 -19.69 5.24 -3.80
N GLY A 157 -18.39 5.45 -3.98
CA GLY A 157 -17.88 6.00 -5.23
C GLY A 157 -16.36 5.96 -5.33
N PRO A 158 -15.82 6.37 -6.50
CA PRO A 158 -14.40 6.35 -6.76
C PRO A 158 -13.68 7.20 -5.72
N SER A 159 -12.95 6.54 -4.84
CA SER A 159 -12.09 7.15 -3.82
C SER A 159 -10.65 6.85 -4.18
N ASP A 160 -9.84 7.90 -4.33
CA ASP A 160 -8.41 7.78 -4.51
C ASP A 160 -7.77 7.22 -3.25
N MET A 161 -7.03 6.11 -3.36
CA MET A 161 -6.31 5.54 -2.22
C MET A 161 -5.00 6.27 -1.91
N ALA A 162 -4.55 7.18 -2.77
CA ALA A 162 -3.22 7.75 -2.77
C ALA A 162 -2.13 6.64 -2.73
N LEU A 163 -2.35 5.57 -3.52
CA LEU A 163 -1.42 4.47 -3.71
C LEU A 163 -1.10 4.35 -5.21
N PRO A 164 0.18 4.40 -5.63
CA PRO A 164 0.53 4.33 -7.04
C PRO A 164 0.18 2.96 -7.64
N ALA A 165 -0.51 2.95 -8.78
CA ALA A 165 -0.78 1.79 -9.61
C ALA A 165 0.37 1.53 -10.60
N ALA A 166 1.59 1.49 -10.07
CA ALA A 166 2.80 1.14 -10.80
C ALA A 166 3.79 0.44 -9.85
N PRO A 167 4.54 -0.59 -10.31
CA PRO A 167 5.55 -1.24 -9.49
C PRO A 167 6.65 -0.27 -9.07
N GLY A 168 7.05 -0.33 -7.81
CA GLY A 168 8.08 0.57 -7.30
C GLY A 168 8.16 0.63 -5.78
N HIS A 169 9.18 1.36 -5.33
CA HIS A 169 9.31 1.78 -3.95
C HIS A 169 9.22 3.30 -3.90
N TYR A 170 8.27 3.83 -3.12
CA TYR A 170 7.97 5.25 -3.03
C TYR A 170 8.18 5.73 -1.60
N SER A 171 9.09 6.69 -1.44
CA SER A 171 9.31 7.43 -0.19
C SER A 171 8.80 8.85 -0.38
N LEU A 172 7.65 9.14 0.23
CA LEU A 172 6.86 10.36 0.02
C LEU A 172 6.73 11.19 1.31
N SER A 173 7.75 11.11 2.16
CA SER A 173 7.83 11.86 3.42
C SER A 173 7.84 13.38 3.20
N GLY A 174 7.18 14.14 4.07
CA GLY A 174 7.11 15.60 3.99
C GLY A 174 6.09 16.15 2.97
N LEU A 175 5.26 15.29 2.39
CA LEU A 175 4.27 15.66 1.38
C LEU A 175 2.93 16.06 2.01
N THR A 176 2.21 16.99 1.37
CA THR A 176 0.80 17.27 1.70
C THR A 176 -0.09 16.98 0.50
N LEU A 177 -1.09 16.13 0.67
CA LEU A 177 -2.08 15.73 -0.35
C LEU A 177 -3.49 15.91 0.20
N GLY A 178 -4.35 16.66 -0.49
CA GLY A 178 -5.77 16.75 -0.13
C GLY A 178 -6.05 17.20 1.31
N GLY A 179 -5.14 17.98 1.93
CA GLY A 179 -5.26 18.39 3.34
C GLY A 179 -4.67 17.41 4.37
N VAL A 180 -4.13 16.27 3.91
CA VAL A 180 -3.36 15.31 4.70
C VAL A 180 -1.87 15.64 4.56
N SER A 181 -1.19 15.95 5.66
CA SER A 181 0.25 16.18 5.68
C SER A 181 0.98 14.95 6.22
N TYR A 182 1.74 14.26 5.38
CA TYR A 182 2.53 13.08 5.72
C TYR A 182 3.90 13.48 6.27
N THR A 183 4.19 13.10 7.49
CA THR A 183 5.54 13.17 8.06
C THR A 183 6.41 12.06 7.47
N GLU A 184 5.87 10.85 7.43
CA GLU A 184 6.48 9.70 6.76
C GLU A 184 5.43 9.01 5.89
N LEU A 185 5.81 8.59 4.68
CA LEU A 185 5.00 7.75 3.82
C LEU A 185 5.90 6.84 2.99
N GLN A 186 5.80 5.54 3.23
CA GLN A 186 6.51 4.50 2.51
C GLN A 186 5.50 3.59 1.82
N ILE A 187 5.68 3.35 0.53
CA ILE A 187 4.81 2.48 -0.26
C ILE A 187 5.69 1.55 -1.10
N GLN A 188 5.46 0.25 -0.98
CA GLN A 188 6.02 -0.77 -1.83
C GLN A 188 4.91 -1.36 -2.70
N VAL A 189 5.12 -1.36 -4.02
CA VAL A 189 4.18 -1.92 -5.00
C VAL A 189 4.89 -2.97 -5.82
N SER A 190 4.30 -4.15 -5.94
CA SER A 190 4.70 -5.19 -6.88
C SER A 190 3.53 -5.59 -7.77
N GLN A 191 3.86 -5.98 -8.99
CA GLN A 191 2.95 -6.50 -10.00
C GLN A 191 3.52 -7.80 -10.55
N LYS A 192 2.66 -8.78 -10.79
CA LYS A 192 3.03 -10.05 -11.42
C LYS A 192 2.91 -10.01 -12.93
#